data_AF-A0A259SLH7-F1
#
_entry.id   AF-A0A259SLH7-F1
#
_cell.length_a   1.000
_cell.length_b   1.000
_cell.length_c   1.000
_cell.angle_alpha   90.00
_cell.angle_beta   90.00
_cell.angle_gamma   90.00
#
_symmetry.space_group_name_H-M   'P 1'
#
loop_
_entity.id
_entity.type
_entity.pdbx_description
1 polymer ?
#
loop_
_entity_poly.entity_id
_entity_poly.type
_entity_poly.pdbx_seq_one_letter_code
_entity_poly.pdbx_strand_id
1 'polypeptide(L)'
;MSALDLIPAGRTFTPEDIVVYADPQHRSLDEALHDADVLISCPHAGAAIPEELAEFLSPALTRRLQYDFTDVATAAIVRRWASQDPRVVAVINPHPRLVRDPNRARPADVAADLTAAIERVRAAGPWQRVDLTGVDAIRPVTFSFFPIIEVPDTEAGLRRLVDAFVEVAERGLGVYERTRDDLTARIVAERLRTGGRLTRLSFHDTMNTTTTKDGAVDVPRAEKDRLPRIVALSGIERSGPTCRRSPRRRTLWTRSRARSSPPPPPCSPASTA
;
A
#
# COMPACT_ATOMS: atom_id res chain seq x y z
N MET A 1 8.38 -12.55 -26.29
CA MET A 1 7.65 -12.41 -25.01
C MET A 1 8.34 -11.31 -24.21
N SER A 2 7.60 -10.37 -23.64
CA SER A 2 8.22 -9.34 -22.77
C SER A 2 8.74 -10.03 -21.52
N ALA A 3 10.05 -9.93 -21.27
CA ALA A 3 10.63 -10.36 -20.00
C ALA A 3 9.91 -9.65 -18.83
N LEU A 4 9.75 -10.35 -17.72
CA LEU A 4 9.29 -9.76 -16.47
C LEU A 4 10.29 -8.70 -16.00
N ASP A 5 9.81 -7.68 -15.27
CA ASP A 5 10.71 -6.73 -14.64
C ASP A 5 11.21 -7.34 -13.31
N LEU A 6 12.48 -7.73 -13.24
CA LEU A 6 13.04 -8.38 -12.06
C LEU A 6 14.00 -7.46 -11.28
N ILE A 7 14.01 -7.62 -9.96
CA ILE A 7 15.05 -7.05 -9.09
C ILE A 7 16.18 -8.09 -9.01
N PRO A 8 17.44 -7.72 -9.32
CA PRO A 8 18.55 -8.67 -9.29
C PRO A 8 18.66 -9.39 -7.94
N ALA A 9 18.93 -10.70 -8.00
CA ALA A 9 19.10 -11.50 -6.80
C ALA A 9 20.16 -10.91 -5.85
N GLY A 10 19.86 -10.95 -4.56
CA GLY A 10 20.72 -10.41 -3.49
C GLY A 10 20.61 -8.91 -3.27
N ARG A 11 19.82 -8.17 -4.06
CA ARG A 11 19.66 -6.72 -3.86
C ARG A 11 18.96 -6.42 -2.53
N THR A 12 19.67 -5.70 -1.66
CA THR A 12 19.11 -5.07 -0.46
C THR A 12 19.01 -3.57 -0.69
N PHE A 13 17.82 -3.00 -0.50
CA PHE A 13 17.58 -1.56 -0.58
C PHE A 13 18.02 -0.86 0.70
N THR A 14 18.38 0.41 0.60
CA THR A 14 18.68 1.29 1.73
C THR A 14 17.64 2.41 1.83
N PRO A 15 17.57 3.14 2.96
CA PRO A 15 16.73 4.34 3.06
C PRO A 15 16.99 5.35 1.92
N GLU A 16 18.25 5.52 1.52
CA GLU A 16 18.64 6.44 0.44
C GLU A 16 18.06 6.05 -0.92
N ASP A 17 17.83 4.75 -1.16
CA ASP A 17 17.21 4.27 -2.40
C ASP A 17 15.72 4.63 -2.50
N ILE A 18 15.05 4.76 -1.35
CA ILE A 18 13.58 4.78 -1.25
C ILE A 18 13.00 6.09 -0.72
N VAL A 19 13.83 6.94 -0.10
CA VAL A 19 13.44 8.27 0.39
C VAL A 19 13.70 9.31 -0.69
N VAL A 20 12.72 10.18 -0.90
CA VAL A 20 12.77 11.22 -1.92
C VAL A 20 12.38 12.54 -1.30
N TYR A 21 13.20 13.56 -1.54
CA TYR A 21 13.01 14.92 -1.09
C TYR A 21 13.74 15.87 -2.04
N ALA A 22 13.47 17.17 -1.90
CA ALA A 22 14.03 18.19 -2.77
C ALA A 22 15.51 18.47 -2.44
N ASP A 23 16.31 18.63 -3.50
CA ASP A 23 17.71 19.05 -3.45
C ASP A 23 18.66 18.19 -2.59
N PRO A 24 18.66 16.84 -2.75
CA PRO A 24 19.49 15.95 -1.93
C PRO A 24 21.01 16.14 -2.12
N GLN A 25 21.43 16.93 -3.12
CA GLN A 25 22.84 17.27 -3.36
C GLN A 25 23.35 18.35 -2.41
N HIS A 26 22.47 19.22 -1.90
CA HIS A 26 22.83 20.34 -1.03
C HIS A 26 22.10 20.32 0.32
N ARG A 27 21.13 19.42 0.48
CA ARG A 27 20.30 19.29 1.66
C ARG A 27 20.41 17.87 2.21
N SER A 28 20.60 17.76 3.52
CA SER A 28 20.52 16.52 4.27
C SER A 28 19.06 16.08 4.47
N LEU A 29 18.85 14.81 4.80
CA LEU A 29 17.54 14.31 5.19
C LEU A 29 17.02 15.02 6.46
N ASP A 30 17.90 15.39 7.39
CA ASP A 30 17.51 16.06 8.63
C ASP A 30 16.94 17.45 8.36
N GLU A 31 17.61 18.22 7.49
CA GLU A 31 17.08 19.49 6.98
C GLU A 31 15.79 19.26 6.18
N ALA A 32 15.70 18.18 5.41
CA ALA A 32 14.49 17.76 4.71
C ALA A 32 13.28 17.64 5.64
N LEU A 33 13.46 16.89 6.72
CA LEU A 33 12.41 16.63 7.71
C LEU A 33 12.07 17.87 8.53
N HIS A 34 13.04 18.75 8.78
CA HIS A 34 12.80 19.98 9.51
C HIS A 34 11.75 20.87 8.81
N ASP A 35 11.86 21.07 7.48
CA ASP A 35 10.92 21.94 6.74
C ASP A 35 9.66 21.20 6.24
N ALA A 36 9.64 19.87 6.24
CA ALA A 36 8.55 19.09 5.66
C ALA A 36 7.25 19.15 6.47
N ASP A 37 6.16 19.64 5.89
CA ASP A 37 4.82 19.57 6.49
C ASP A 37 3.93 18.47 5.89
N VAL A 38 4.45 17.74 4.90
CA VAL A 38 3.82 16.58 4.26
C VAL A 38 4.78 15.38 4.20
N LEU A 39 4.33 14.23 4.72
CA LEU A 39 4.99 12.94 4.53
C LEU A 39 4.09 12.04 3.66
N ILE A 40 4.64 11.56 2.54
CA ILE A 40 3.93 10.67 1.61
C ILE A 40 4.50 9.25 1.69
N SER A 41 3.66 8.27 2.00
CA SER A 41 3.99 6.85 1.89
C SER A 41 3.40 6.26 0.62
N CYS A 42 4.20 5.51 -0.13
CA CYS A 42 3.78 4.83 -1.37
C CYS A 42 3.91 3.31 -1.23
N PRO A 43 2.96 2.66 -0.53
CA PRO A 43 3.06 1.24 -0.15
C PRO A 43 3.02 0.27 -1.32
N HIS A 44 2.43 0.66 -2.44
CA HIS A 44 2.20 -0.23 -3.59
C HIS A 44 2.91 0.25 -4.86
N ALA A 45 3.90 1.12 -4.75
CA ALA A 45 4.55 1.76 -5.90
C ALA A 45 5.53 0.86 -6.67
N GLY A 46 6.09 -0.17 -6.02
CA GLY A 46 7.00 -1.12 -6.66
C GLY A 46 6.27 -2.09 -7.59
N ALA A 47 6.89 -2.45 -8.71
CA ALA A 47 6.37 -3.44 -9.65
C ALA A 47 7.35 -4.62 -9.87
N ALA A 48 8.66 -4.37 -9.79
CA ALA A 48 9.70 -5.35 -10.10
C ALA A 48 9.73 -6.48 -9.06
N ILE A 49 9.73 -7.73 -9.50
CA ILE A 49 9.69 -8.91 -8.61
C ILE A 49 11.13 -9.33 -8.26
N PRO A 50 11.46 -9.62 -6.99
CA PRO A 50 12.74 -10.23 -6.63
C PRO A 50 13.02 -11.51 -7.43
N GLU A 51 14.20 -11.59 -8.05
CA GLU A 51 14.60 -12.71 -8.91
C GLU A 51 14.60 -14.05 -8.17
N GLU A 52 14.79 -14.06 -6.84
CA GLU A 52 14.66 -15.25 -6.01
C GLU A 52 13.28 -15.89 -6.03
N LEU A 53 12.24 -15.11 -6.37
CA LEU A 53 10.88 -15.63 -6.51
C LEU A 53 10.63 -16.22 -7.88
N ALA A 54 11.52 -16.02 -8.87
CA ALA A 54 11.29 -16.37 -10.27
C ALA A 54 10.98 -17.85 -10.49
N GLU A 55 11.61 -18.75 -9.73
CA GLU A 55 11.36 -20.20 -9.83
C GLU A 55 9.94 -20.61 -9.43
N PHE A 56 9.25 -19.76 -8.67
CA PHE A 56 7.88 -20.00 -8.21
C PHE A 56 6.85 -19.22 -9.00
N LEU A 57 7.24 -18.41 -9.99
CA LEU A 57 6.28 -17.64 -10.77
C LEU A 57 5.68 -18.52 -11.86
N SER A 58 4.36 -18.42 -12.03
CA SER A 58 3.69 -19.10 -13.14
C SER A 58 4.30 -18.67 -14.48
N PRO A 59 4.60 -19.60 -15.41
CA PRO A 59 5.02 -19.27 -16.78
C PRO A 59 3.98 -18.43 -17.54
N ALA A 60 2.73 -18.45 -17.08
CA ALA A 60 1.66 -17.64 -17.64
C ALA A 60 1.61 -16.21 -17.04
N LEU A 61 2.47 -15.89 -16.06
CA LEU A 61 2.64 -14.53 -15.57
C LEU A 61 3.26 -13.68 -16.68
N THR A 62 2.45 -12.77 -17.23
CA THR A 62 2.92 -11.78 -18.18
C THR A 62 3.40 -10.53 -17.45
N ARG A 63 4.25 -9.73 -18.10
CA ARG A 63 4.62 -8.40 -17.59
C ARG A 63 3.40 -7.54 -17.28
N ARG A 64 2.30 -7.67 -18.02
CA ARG A 64 1.06 -6.93 -17.72
C ARG A 64 0.46 -7.33 -16.38
N LEU A 65 0.39 -8.63 -16.11
CA LEU A 65 -0.15 -9.20 -14.87
C LEU A 65 0.73 -8.90 -13.66
N GLN A 66 2.05 -8.82 -13.85
CA GLN A 66 2.97 -8.34 -12.81
C GLN A 66 2.55 -6.96 -12.30
N TYR A 67 2.10 -6.06 -13.19
CA TYR A 67 1.69 -4.71 -12.80
C TYR A 67 0.31 -4.65 -12.12
N ASP A 68 -0.43 -5.77 -12.02
CA ASP A 68 -1.66 -5.84 -11.21
C ASP A 68 -1.36 -5.68 -9.70
N PHE A 69 -0.11 -5.91 -9.29
CA PHE A 69 0.35 -5.77 -7.91
C PHE A 69 0.89 -4.37 -7.58
N THR A 70 0.85 -3.42 -8.51
CA THR A 70 1.41 -2.07 -8.34
C THR A 70 0.39 -0.97 -8.57
N ASP A 71 0.56 0.13 -7.84
CA ASP A 71 -0.02 1.43 -8.17
C ASP A 71 0.97 2.18 -9.07
N VAL A 72 1.06 1.76 -10.33
CA VAL A 72 2.16 2.06 -11.27
C VAL A 72 2.48 3.55 -11.44
N ALA A 73 1.48 4.42 -11.39
CA ALA A 73 1.68 5.86 -11.58
C ALA A 73 2.21 6.54 -10.31
N THR A 74 2.02 5.92 -9.14
CA THR A 74 2.35 6.51 -7.83
C THR A 74 3.81 6.91 -7.74
N ALA A 75 4.73 6.00 -8.10
CA ALA A 75 6.16 6.28 -8.02
C ALA A 75 6.55 7.52 -8.83
N ALA A 76 6.10 7.61 -10.09
CA ALA A 76 6.47 8.70 -10.98
C ALA A 76 5.92 10.05 -10.49
N ILE A 77 4.65 10.09 -10.06
CA ILE A 77 4.00 11.30 -9.57
C ILE A 77 4.66 11.78 -8.27
N VAL A 78 4.80 10.89 -7.29
CA VAL A 78 5.30 11.25 -5.96
C VAL A 78 6.78 11.60 -6.00
N ARG A 79 7.61 10.88 -6.78
CA ARG A 79 9.02 11.25 -6.98
C ARG A 79 9.13 12.67 -7.53
N ARG A 80 8.35 12.99 -8.55
CA ARG A 80 8.35 14.34 -9.14
C ARG A 80 7.94 15.39 -8.12
N TRP A 81 6.85 15.16 -7.39
CA TRP A 81 6.38 16.11 -6.39
C TRP A 81 7.41 16.34 -5.27
N ALA A 82 7.89 15.28 -4.63
CA ALA A 82 8.85 15.36 -3.53
C ALA A 82 10.20 15.96 -3.95
N SER A 83 10.62 15.74 -5.21
CA SER A 83 11.86 16.34 -5.73
C SER A 83 11.77 17.86 -5.96
N GLN A 84 10.56 18.44 -5.99
CA GLN A 84 10.35 19.84 -6.35
C GLN A 84 9.83 20.70 -5.19
N ASP A 85 9.04 20.12 -4.28
CA ASP A 85 8.47 20.84 -3.14
C ASP A 85 9.28 20.54 -1.87
N PRO A 86 10.04 21.50 -1.31
CA PRO A 86 10.88 21.26 -0.14
C PRO A 86 10.09 20.89 1.12
N ARG A 87 8.76 21.07 1.11
CA ARG A 87 7.85 20.70 2.21
C ARG A 87 7.40 19.24 2.17
N VAL A 88 7.78 18.50 1.13
CA VAL A 88 7.33 17.12 0.90
C VAL A 88 8.50 16.16 1.02
N VAL A 89 8.36 15.19 1.92
CA VAL A 89 9.21 14.00 1.97
C VAL A 89 8.37 12.80 1.57
N ALA A 90 8.92 11.93 0.74
CA ALA A 90 8.26 10.69 0.33
C ALA A 90 9.11 9.46 0.62
N VAL A 91 8.43 8.35 0.92
CA VAL A 91 9.03 7.02 1.06
C VAL A 91 8.29 6.06 0.12
N ILE A 92 9.05 5.33 -0.70
CA ILE A 92 8.52 4.56 -1.82
C ILE A 92 8.88 3.08 -1.66
N ASN A 93 7.88 2.21 -1.52
CA ASN A 93 8.14 0.78 -1.42
C ASN A 93 8.74 0.27 -2.75
N PRO A 94 9.93 -0.34 -2.74
CA PRO A 94 10.56 -0.85 -3.96
C PRO A 94 9.92 -2.15 -4.44
N HIS A 95 9.25 -2.90 -3.55
CA HIS A 95 8.66 -4.19 -3.88
C HIS A 95 7.18 -4.08 -4.30
N PRO A 96 6.71 -4.95 -5.20
CA PRO A 96 5.30 -5.12 -5.45
C PRO A 96 4.61 -5.68 -4.21
N ARG A 97 3.32 -5.36 -4.05
CA ARG A 97 2.51 -5.89 -2.94
C ARG A 97 2.32 -7.41 -3.01
N LEU A 98 2.76 -8.04 -4.10
CA LEU A 98 2.94 -9.48 -4.23
C LEU A 98 3.81 -10.05 -3.09
N VAL A 99 4.95 -9.42 -2.80
CA VAL A 99 5.89 -9.91 -1.77
C VAL A 99 5.21 -9.94 -0.41
N ARG A 100 4.62 -8.81 -0.02
CA ARG A 100 3.65 -8.65 1.06
C ARG A 100 3.04 -7.25 0.95
N ASP A 101 1.77 -7.09 1.28
CA ASP A 101 1.08 -5.80 1.27
C ASP A 101 1.36 -5.03 2.58
N PRO A 102 2.10 -3.90 2.55
CA PRO A 102 2.42 -3.12 3.76
C PRO A 102 1.27 -2.26 4.28
N ASN A 103 0.10 -2.25 3.63
CA ASN A 103 -1.14 -1.70 4.17
C ASN A 103 -1.97 -2.73 4.94
N ARG A 104 -1.49 -3.98 5.01
CA ARG A 104 -2.01 -4.99 5.93
C ARG A 104 -1.18 -5.01 7.21
N ALA A 105 -1.81 -5.42 8.30
CA ALA A 105 -1.07 -5.70 9.53
C ALA A 105 -0.04 -6.80 9.23
N ARG A 106 1.20 -6.62 9.71
CA ARG A 106 2.23 -7.65 9.59
C ARG A 106 1.73 -8.91 10.31
N PRO A 107 1.67 -10.07 9.62
CA PRO A 107 1.35 -11.34 10.27
C PRO A 107 2.29 -11.62 11.43
N ALA A 108 1.76 -12.20 12.51
CA ALA A 108 2.60 -12.74 13.58
C ALA A 108 3.46 -13.91 13.08
N ASP A 109 2.89 -14.70 12.16
CA ASP A 109 3.57 -15.79 11.46
C ASP A 109 3.26 -15.68 9.95
N VAL A 110 4.23 -15.13 9.20
CA VAL A 110 4.11 -14.93 7.75
C VAL A 110 4.04 -16.28 7.01
N ALA A 111 4.74 -17.29 7.52
CA ALA A 111 4.79 -18.62 6.93
C ALA A 111 3.44 -19.33 7.03
N ALA A 112 2.84 -19.27 8.23
CA ALA A 112 1.52 -19.84 8.47
C ALA A 112 0.44 -19.15 7.61
N ASP A 113 0.44 -17.82 7.54
CA ASP A 113 -0.55 -17.07 6.75
C ASP A 113 -0.43 -17.38 5.25
N LEU A 114 0.79 -17.41 4.69
CA LEU A 114 1.01 -17.73 3.28
C LEU A 114 0.57 -19.17 2.97
N THR A 115 0.90 -20.13 3.85
CA THR A 115 0.48 -21.52 3.69
C THR A 115 -1.05 -21.64 3.68
N ALA A 116 -1.73 -20.98 4.62
CA ALA A 116 -3.19 -20.96 4.67
C ALA A 116 -3.82 -20.28 3.45
N ALA A 117 -3.23 -19.19 2.94
CA ALA A 117 -3.72 -18.52 1.73
C ALA A 117 -3.61 -19.43 0.49
N ILE A 118 -2.49 -20.15 0.36
CA ILE A 118 -2.25 -21.13 -0.69
C ILE A 118 -3.29 -22.26 -0.64
N GLU A 119 -3.57 -22.81 0.53
CA GLU A 119 -4.55 -23.88 0.71
C GLU A 119 -5.96 -23.42 0.33
N ARG A 120 -6.35 -22.21 0.73
CA ARG A 120 -7.66 -21.63 0.35
C ARG A 120 -7.81 -21.46 -1.16
N VAL A 121 -6.76 -20.95 -1.83
CA VAL A 121 -6.76 -20.81 -3.30
C VAL A 121 -6.85 -22.18 -3.97
N ARG A 122 -6.08 -23.17 -3.50
CA ARG A 122 -6.11 -24.53 -4.03
C ARG A 122 -7.50 -25.16 -3.89
N ALA A 123 -8.15 -25.00 -2.74
CA ALA A 123 -9.49 -25.53 -2.49
C ALA A 123 -10.57 -24.85 -3.34
N ALA A 124 -10.44 -23.55 -3.63
CA ALA A 124 -11.37 -22.83 -4.49
C ALA A 124 -11.25 -23.28 -5.97
N GLY A 125 -10.04 -23.66 -6.40
CA GLY A 125 -9.75 -24.01 -7.78
C GLY A 125 -9.40 -22.79 -8.64
N PRO A 126 -8.82 -23.01 -9.84
CA PRO A 126 -8.28 -21.94 -10.67
C PRO A 126 -9.39 -20.98 -11.11
N TRP A 127 -9.09 -19.67 -11.09
CA TRP A 127 -10.00 -18.58 -11.49
C TRP A 127 -11.24 -18.39 -10.61
N GLN A 128 -11.36 -19.11 -9.50
CA GLN A 128 -12.47 -18.95 -8.59
C GLN A 128 -12.19 -17.85 -7.58
N ARG A 129 -13.25 -17.12 -7.22
CA ARG A 129 -13.19 -16.15 -6.14
C ARG A 129 -12.89 -16.88 -4.84
N VAL A 130 -11.90 -16.41 -4.10
CA VAL A 130 -11.53 -16.94 -2.79
C VAL A 130 -11.58 -15.82 -1.74
N ASP A 131 -12.04 -16.15 -0.54
CA ASP A 131 -11.94 -15.26 0.62
C ASP A 131 -10.59 -15.46 1.33
N LEU A 132 -9.72 -14.46 1.19
CA LEU A 132 -8.41 -14.42 1.85
C LEU A 132 -8.41 -13.57 3.12
N THR A 133 -9.59 -13.16 3.61
CA THR A 133 -9.68 -12.36 4.84
C THR A 133 -8.90 -13.02 5.98
N GLY A 134 -8.00 -12.24 6.58
CA GLY A 134 -7.14 -12.65 7.68
C GLY A 134 -5.84 -13.37 7.28
N VAL A 135 -5.63 -13.65 5.99
CA VAL A 135 -4.40 -14.26 5.44
C VAL A 135 -3.95 -13.57 4.14
N ASP A 136 -4.43 -12.35 3.88
CA ASP A 136 -4.23 -11.62 2.64
C ASP A 136 -3.02 -10.68 2.65
N ALA A 137 -2.15 -10.81 3.65
CA ALA A 137 -0.88 -10.08 3.68
C ALA A 137 0.03 -10.48 2.51
N ILE A 138 0.02 -11.75 2.10
CA ILE A 138 0.65 -12.25 0.88
C ILE A 138 -0.43 -12.95 0.06
N ARG A 139 -0.67 -12.48 -1.16
CA ARG A 139 -1.71 -13.05 -2.03
C ARG A 139 -1.07 -13.91 -3.11
N PRO A 140 -1.29 -15.23 -3.13
CA PRO A 140 -0.75 -16.11 -4.17
C PRO A 140 -1.50 -16.01 -5.51
N VAL A 141 -2.44 -15.07 -5.62
CA VAL A 141 -3.29 -14.81 -6.79
C VAL A 141 -3.38 -13.32 -7.06
N THR A 142 -3.64 -12.94 -8.32
CA THR A 142 -3.97 -11.57 -8.72
C THR A 142 -5.31 -11.09 -8.13
N PHE A 143 -5.65 -9.81 -8.33
CA PHE A 143 -6.96 -9.29 -7.92
C PHE A 143 -8.13 -9.91 -8.72
N SER A 144 -7.85 -10.44 -9.91
CA SER A 144 -8.78 -11.24 -10.72
C SER A 144 -8.68 -12.75 -10.45
N PHE A 145 -8.04 -13.17 -9.34
CA PHE A 145 -7.91 -14.57 -8.91
C PHE A 145 -7.14 -15.47 -9.88
N PHE A 146 -6.19 -14.89 -10.62
CA PHE A 146 -5.26 -15.66 -11.44
C PHE A 146 -4.13 -16.21 -10.55
N PRO A 147 -3.90 -17.53 -10.50
CA PRO A 147 -2.76 -18.10 -9.78
C PRO A 147 -1.46 -17.68 -10.46
N ILE A 148 -0.61 -16.99 -9.71
CA ILE A 148 0.69 -16.50 -10.21
C ILE A 148 1.88 -17.11 -9.49
N ILE A 149 1.62 -17.83 -8.39
CA ILE A 149 2.61 -18.61 -7.67
C ILE A 149 2.35 -20.09 -7.99
N GLU A 150 3.34 -20.76 -8.57
CA GLU A 150 3.38 -22.22 -8.66
C GLU A 150 3.79 -22.76 -7.30
N VAL A 151 2.81 -23.30 -6.60
CA VAL A 151 3.03 -23.86 -5.27
C VAL A 151 3.62 -25.26 -5.43
N PRO A 152 4.82 -25.53 -4.89
CA PRO A 152 5.40 -26.86 -4.93
C PRO A 152 4.49 -27.90 -4.25
N ASP A 153 4.54 -29.13 -4.74
CA ASP A 153 3.77 -30.29 -4.25
C ASP A 153 4.44 -31.02 -3.08
N THR A 154 5.69 -30.69 -2.79
CA THR A 154 6.47 -31.23 -1.67
C THR A 154 6.55 -30.25 -0.50
N GLU A 155 6.59 -30.77 0.71
CA GLU A 155 6.80 -29.98 1.93
C GLU A 155 8.10 -29.19 1.88
N ALA A 156 9.19 -29.81 1.41
CA ALA A 156 10.47 -29.15 1.22
C ALA A 156 10.39 -28.00 0.19
N GLY A 157 9.62 -28.16 -0.88
CA GLY A 157 9.39 -27.10 -1.85
C GLY A 157 8.57 -25.95 -1.29
N LEU A 158 7.48 -26.24 -0.57
CA LEU A 158 6.65 -25.24 0.08
C LEU A 158 7.47 -24.43 1.10
N ARG A 159 8.34 -25.09 1.87
CA ARG A 159 9.25 -24.42 2.79
C ARG A 159 10.19 -23.46 2.07
N ARG A 160 10.80 -23.87 0.95
CA ARG A 160 11.66 -22.98 0.14
C ARG A 160 10.91 -21.77 -0.39
N LEU A 161 9.68 -21.96 -0.88
CA LEU A 161 8.81 -20.86 -1.33
C LEU A 161 8.61 -19.85 -0.21
N VAL A 162 8.21 -20.32 0.97
CA VAL A 162 7.94 -19.46 2.13
C VAL A 162 9.21 -18.73 2.58
N ASP A 163 10.32 -19.46 2.72
CA ASP A 163 11.61 -18.89 3.13
C ASP A 163 12.06 -17.79 2.16
N ALA A 164 11.90 -18.00 0.85
CA ALA A 164 12.20 -17.00 -0.17
C ALA A 164 11.35 -15.73 -0.01
N PHE A 165 10.03 -15.86 0.21
CA PHE A 165 9.15 -14.70 0.45
C PHE A 165 9.54 -13.91 1.71
N VAL A 166 9.85 -14.61 2.80
CA VAL A 166 10.27 -13.98 4.07
C VAL A 166 11.59 -13.25 3.90
N GLU A 167 12.58 -13.89 3.26
CA GLU A 167 13.90 -13.33 3.06
C GLU A 167 13.88 -12.08 2.16
N VAL A 168 13.24 -12.17 0.99
CA VAL A 168 13.17 -11.02 0.07
C VAL A 168 12.34 -9.88 0.65
N ALA A 169 11.30 -10.16 1.46
CA ALA A 169 10.55 -9.10 2.12
C ALA A 169 11.44 -8.20 2.98
N GLU A 170 12.35 -8.76 3.77
CA GLU A 170 13.21 -7.95 4.66
C GLU A 170 14.22 -7.07 3.92
N ARG A 171 14.62 -7.45 2.70
CA ARG A 171 15.60 -6.73 1.86
C ARG A 171 15.06 -5.45 1.21
N GLY A 172 13.74 -5.30 1.10
CA GLY A 172 13.13 -4.10 0.48
C GLY A 172 11.91 -3.60 1.23
N LEU A 173 10.93 -4.47 1.49
CA LEU A 173 9.71 -4.12 2.22
C LEU A 173 9.99 -3.80 3.70
N GLY A 174 10.84 -4.59 4.35
CA GLY A 174 11.25 -4.34 5.74
C GLY A 174 11.98 -3.00 5.88
N VAL A 175 12.81 -2.66 4.88
CA VAL A 175 13.48 -1.34 4.81
C VAL A 175 12.43 -0.24 4.66
N TYR A 176 11.49 -0.40 3.73
CA TYR A 176 10.38 0.54 3.54
C TYR A 176 9.57 0.80 4.82
N GLU A 177 9.16 -0.25 5.53
CA GLU A 177 8.37 -0.11 6.76
C GLU A 177 9.14 0.61 7.85
N ARG A 178 10.38 0.19 8.12
CA ARG A 178 11.25 0.83 9.12
C ARG A 178 11.51 2.29 8.79
N THR A 179 11.84 2.58 7.53
CA THR A 179 12.08 3.96 7.07
C THR A 179 10.81 4.81 7.16
N ARG A 180 9.64 4.32 6.72
CA ARG A 180 8.37 5.04 6.85
C ARG A 180 8.06 5.39 8.30
N ASP A 181 8.25 4.43 9.20
CA ASP A 181 7.93 4.59 10.63
C ASP A 181 8.94 5.53 11.31
N ASP A 182 10.24 5.43 10.99
CA ASP A 182 11.28 6.34 11.46
C ASP A 182 11.02 7.78 11.01
N LEU A 183 10.79 8.01 9.71
CA LEU A 183 10.49 9.36 9.18
C LEU A 183 9.25 9.96 9.86
N THR A 184 8.21 9.14 10.06
CA THR A 184 7.00 9.57 10.78
C THR A 184 7.34 9.98 12.20
N ALA A 185 8.05 9.13 12.95
CA ALA A 185 8.42 9.39 14.34
C ALA A 185 9.28 10.66 14.48
N ARG A 186 10.25 10.84 13.59
CA ARG A 186 11.16 12.00 13.59
C ARG A 186 10.44 13.31 13.32
N ILE A 187 9.57 13.37 12.31
CA ILE A 187 8.80 14.60 12.04
C ILE A 187 7.82 14.87 13.19
N VAL A 188 7.13 13.86 13.72
CA VAL A 188 6.22 14.04 14.87
C VAL A 188 6.96 14.58 16.09
N ALA A 189 8.11 13.99 16.44
CA ALA A 189 8.91 14.45 17.57
C ALA A 189 9.36 15.91 17.40
N GLU A 190 9.80 16.28 16.20
CA GLU A 190 10.18 17.65 15.89
C GLU A 190 8.99 18.62 16.01
N ARG A 191 7.83 18.27 15.45
CA ARG A 191 6.62 19.11 15.51
C ARG A 191 6.07 19.26 16.93
N LEU A 192 6.21 18.24 17.77
CA LEU A 192 5.87 18.35 19.20
C LEU A 192 6.81 19.31 19.93
N ARG A 193 8.09 19.38 19.54
CA ARG A 193 9.10 20.26 20.13
C ARG A 193 8.99 21.71 19.67
N THR A 194 8.80 21.95 18.38
CA THR A 194 8.83 23.29 17.78
C THR A 194 7.45 23.90 17.57
N GLY A 195 6.39 23.10 17.69
CA GLY A 195 5.10 23.41 17.10
C GLY A 195 5.10 23.19 15.57
N GLY A 196 3.92 23.14 14.98
CA GLY A 196 3.73 23.00 13.53
C GLY A 196 2.64 21.99 13.17
N ARG A 197 2.63 21.59 11.90
CA ARG A 197 1.68 20.62 11.35
C ARG A 197 2.41 19.51 10.60
N LEU A 198 1.79 18.34 10.57
CA LEU A 198 2.17 17.22 9.72
C LEU A 198 0.91 16.68 9.04
N THR A 199 0.96 16.58 7.72
CA THR A 199 -0.01 15.85 6.92
C THR A 199 0.62 14.55 6.45
N ARG A 200 0.05 13.40 6.84
CA ARG A 200 0.47 12.10 6.32
C ARG A 200 -0.46 11.65 5.21
N LEU A 201 0.09 11.31 4.06
CA LEU A 201 -0.66 10.81 2.90
C LEU A 201 -0.19 9.40 2.55
N SER A 202 -1.11 8.44 2.47
CA SER A 202 -0.86 7.19 1.75
C SER A 202 -1.31 7.38 0.32
N PHE A 203 -0.37 7.45 -0.62
CA PHE A 203 -0.66 7.73 -2.02
C PHE A 203 -0.87 6.42 -2.78
N HIS A 204 -1.96 6.39 -3.54
CA HIS A 204 -2.38 5.25 -4.33
C HIS A 204 -2.89 5.74 -5.68
N ASP A 205 -2.80 4.88 -6.68
CA ASP A 205 -3.63 4.97 -7.86
C ASP A 205 -4.68 3.86 -7.87
N THR A 206 -5.65 4.00 -8.75
CA THR A 206 -6.65 2.97 -8.99
C THR A 206 -7.27 3.20 -10.34
N MET A 207 -7.90 2.18 -10.88
CA MET A 207 -8.55 2.26 -12.19
C MET A 207 -10.00 1.79 -12.12
N ASN A 208 -10.83 2.42 -12.95
CA ASN A 208 -12.25 2.09 -13.08
C ASN A 208 -12.52 0.92 -14.04
N THR A 209 -11.47 0.25 -14.49
CA THR A 209 -11.55 -1.00 -15.27
C THR A 209 -10.93 -2.15 -14.47
N THR A 210 -11.25 -3.38 -14.85
CA THR A 210 -10.72 -4.60 -14.23
C THR A 210 -10.18 -5.54 -15.30
N THR A 211 -9.30 -6.45 -14.88
CA THR A 211 -8.58 -7.37 -15.75
C THR A 211 -9.48 -8.53 -16.20
N THR A 212 -9.50 -8.83 -17.50
CA THR A 212 -10.07 -10.03 -18.12
C THR A 212 -9.15 -11.25 -17.94
N LYS A 213 -9.60 -12.44 -18.35
CA LYS A 213 -8.78 -13.67 -18.25
C LYS A 213 -7.54 -13.66 -19.15
N ASP A 214 -7.58 -12.93 -20.25
CA ASP A 214 -6.47 -12.71 -21.17
C ASP A 214 -5.56 -11.53 -20.76
N GLY A 215 -5.84 -10.89 -19.63
CA GLY A 215 -4.99 -9.82 -19.07
C GLY A 215 -5.29 -8.41 -19.58
N ALA A 216 -6.31 -8.23 -20.44
CA ALA A 216 -6.78 -6.92 -20.87
C ALA A 216 -7.49 -6.21 -19.71
N VAL A 217 -7.32 -4.89 -19.58
CA VAL A 217 -7.91 -4.10 -18.48
C VAL A 217 -8.86 -3.07 -19.03
N ASP A 218 -9.90 -3.58 -19.68
CA ASP A 218 -10.89 -2.84 -20.45
C ASP A 218 -12.33 -3.09 -19.98
N VAL A 219 -12.55 -4.05 -19.06
CA VAL A 219 -13.87 -4.29 -18.48
C VAL A 219 -14.19 -3.19 -17.48
N PRO A 220 -15.17 -2.32 -17.73
CA PRO A 220 -15.50 -1.26 -16.80
C PRO A 220 -16.09 -1.83 -15.51
N ARG A 221 -15.72 -1.26 -14.37
CA ARG A 221 -16.43 -1.51 -13.11
C ARG A 221 -17.88 -1.08 -13.25
N ALA A 222 -18.77 -1.73 -12.51
CA ALA A 222 -20.15 -1.31 -12.39
C ALA A 222 -20.20 0.16 -11.96
N GLU A 223 -21.17 0.93 -12.46
CA GLU A 223 -21.20 2.39 -12.29
C GLU A 223 -21.10 2.82 -10.83
N LYS A 224 -21.79 2.12 -9.93
CA LYS A 224 -21.77 2.35 -8.48
C LYS A 224 -20.39 2.16 -7.82
N ASP A 225 -19.51 1.41 -8.46
CA ASP A 225 -18.17 1.04 -7.95
C ASP A 225 -17.07 1.89 -8.63
N ARG A 226 -17.43 2.80 -9.53
CA ARG A 226 -16.50 3.73 -10.18
C ARG A 226 -16.16 4.88 -9.24
N LEU A 227 -14.89 5.28 -9.26
CA LEU A 227 -14.35 6.39 -8.49
C LEU A 227 -14.15 7.62 -9.39
N PRO A 228 -14.27 8.85 -8.84
CA PRO A 228 -13.88 10.06 -9.56
C PRO A 228 -12.35 10.06 -9.84
N ARG A 229 -11.90 10.99 -10.69
CA ARG A 229 -10.49 11.08 -11.11
C ARG A 229 -9.49 11.24 -9.95
N ILE A 230 -9.93 11.87 -8.86
CA ILE A 230 -9.14 12.02 -7.63
C ILE A 230 -10.07 11.72 -6.46
N VAL A 231 -9.62 10.84 -5.58
CA VAL A 231 -10.31 10.51 -4.32
C VAL A 231 -9.37 10.86 -3.18
N ALA A 232 -9.83 11.71 -2.25
CA ALA A 232 -9.16 11.94 -0.98
C ALA A 232 -10.03 11.37 0.14
N LEU A 233 -9.58 10.30 0.78
CA LEU A 233 -10.25 9.69 1.93
C LEU A 233 -9.48 10.07 3.19
N SER A 234 -10.12 10.84 4.07
CA SER A 234 -9.60 11.08 5.43
C SER A 234 -10.22 10.06 6.39
N GLY A 235 -9.39 9.24 7.03
CA GLY A 235 -9.84 8.25 8.02
C GLY A 235 -8.79 8.05 9.11
N ILE A 236 -9.25 7.73 10.32
CA ILE A 236 -8.40 7.36 11.45
C ILE A 236 -8.02 5.90 11.26
N GLU A 237 -6.72 5.62 11.15
CA GLU A 237 -6.17 4.27 11.25
C GLU A 237 -6.47 3.75 12.67
N ARG A 238 -7.52 2.93 12.82
CA ARG A 238 -7.88 2.34 14.13
C ARG A 238 -7.06 1.07 14.35
N SER A 239 -5.81 1.22 14.76
CA SER A 239 -5.04 0.13 15.38
C SER A 239 -5.22 0.19 16.90
N GLY A 240 -6.27 -0.47 17.42
CA GLY A 240 -6.55 -0.58 18.86
C GLY A 240 -7.91 -1.22 19.14
N PRO A 241 -8.11 -1.93 20.28
CA PRO A 241 -9.31 -2.72 20.52
C PRO A 241 -10.55 -1.82 20.59
N THR A 242 -11.61 -2.31 19.96
CA THR A 242 -12.82 -1.59 19.58
C THR A 242 -13.50 -0.86 20.73
N CYS A 243 -13.53 0.47 20.70
CA CYS A 243 -14.57 1.24 21.37
C CYS A 243 -15.72 1.51 20.38
N ARG A 244 -16.85 0.83 20.59
CA ARG A 244 -18.09 0.98 19.82
C ARG A 244 -18.65 2.40 19.98
N ARG A 245 -18.81 3.14 18.88
CA ARG A 245 -19.82 4.22 18.80
C ARG A 245 -20.49 4.29 17.42
N SER A 246 -21.78 4.57 17.51
CA SER A 246 -22.88 4.59 16.53
C SER A 246 -22.63 5.40 15.23
N PRO A 247 -23.28 5.03 14.10
CA PRO A 247 -23.03 5.63 12.79
C PRO A 247 -23.73 6.99 12.66
N ARG A 248 -22.94 8.06 12.46
CA ARG A 248 -23.48 9.30 11.89
C ARG A 248 -22.60 9.83 10.74
N ARG A 249 -23.23 9.81 9.57
CA ARG A 249 -23.12 10.71 8.40
C ARG A 249 -21.74 10.84 7.72
N ARG A 250 -21.64 10.18 6.56
CA ARG A 250 -20.77 10.60 5.44
C ARG A 250 -21.21 11.98 4.95
N THR A 251 -20.35 12.98 5.05
CA THR A 251 -20.53 14.26 4.35
C THR A 251 -19.68 14.24 3.07
N LEU A 252 -20.32 14.10 1.91
CA LEU A 252 -19.73 14.45 0.63
C LEU A 252 -19.59 15.98 0.58
N TRP A 253 -18.37 16.47 0.36
CA TRP A 253 -18.14 17.86 0.02
C TRP A 253 -18.23 18.04 -1.51
N THR A 254 -19.38 18.49 -1.99
CA THR A 254 -19.52 19.14 -3.30
C THR A 254 -19.73 20.64 -3.07
N ARG A 255 -18.83 21.47 -3.60
CA ARG A 255 -18.98 22.93 -3.60
C ARG A 255 -20.22 23.32 -4.41
N SER A 256 -21.19 23.94 -3.75
CA SER A 256 -22.23 24.76 -4.37
C SER A 256 -22.57 25.90 -3.40
N ARG A 257 -22.52 27.14 -3.89
CA ARG A 257 -22.85 28.36 -3.16
C ARG A 257 -24.34 28.39 -2.83
N ALA A 258 -24.71 28.54 -1.55
CA ALA A 258 -25.89 29.33 -1.14
C ALA A 258 -25.93 29.52 0.39
N ARG A 259 -25.92 30.80 0.78
CA ARG A 259 -26.59 31.45 1.92
C ARG A 259 -26.50 30.81 3.31
N SER A 260 -25.81 31.54 4.18
CA SER A 260 -25.75 31.46 5.63
C SER A 260 -27.12 31.49 6.32
N SER A 261 -27.37 30.53 7.18
CA SER A 261 -28.36 30.61 8.27
C SER A 261 -27.63 30.50 9.61
N PRO A 262 -28.04 31.23 10.65
CA PRO A 262 -27.34 31.27 11.93
C PRO A 262 -27.55 29.97 12.73
N PRO A 263 -26.63 29.63 13.65
CA PRO A 263 -26.71 28.41 14.44
C PRO A 263 -27.86 28.47 15.46
N PRO A 264 -28.46 27.31 15.83
CA PRO A 264 -29.48 27.24 16.86
C PRO A 264 -28.91 27.52 18.27
N PRO A 265 -29.74 27.98 19.21
CA PRO A 265 -29.30 28.31 20.56
C PRO A 265 -28.93 27.05 21.38
N PRO A 266 -28.06 27.18 22.40
CA PRO A 266 -27.67 26.08 23.25
C PRO A 266 -28.81 25.63 24.17
N CYS A 267 -28.95 24.31 24.34
CA CYS A 267 -29.88 23.71 25.30
C CYS A 267 -29.42 23.97 26.75
N SER A 268 -30.32 24.52 27.56
CA SER A 268 -30.16 24.68 29.01
C SER A 268 -30.15 23.33 29.76
N PRO A 269 -29.50 23.24 30.93
CA PRO A 269 -29.44 22.03 31.73
C PRO A 269 -30.77 21.77 32.46
N ALA A 270 -31.20 20.50 32.47
CA ALA A 270 -32.29 20.05 33.32
C ALA A 270 -31.83 20.00 34.79
N SER A 271 -32.53 20.72 35.66
CA SER A 271 -32.38 20.53 37.11
C SER A 271 -33.11 19.27 37.55
N THR A 272 -32.50 18.64 38.54
CA THR A 272 -32.94 17.50 39.34
C THR A 272 -34.31 17.67 39.98
N ALA A 273 -35.01 16.55 40.14
CA ALA A 273 -35.72 16.18 41.36
C ALA A 273 -35.23 14.78 41.75
#